data_AF-A0A392VGL8-F1
#
_entry.id   AF-A0A392VGL8-F1
#
_cell.length_a   1.000
_cell.length_b   1.000
_cell.length_c   1.000
_cell.angle_alpha   90.00
_cell.angle_beta   90.00
_cell.angle_gamma   90.00
#
_symmetry.space_group_name_H-M   'P 1'
#
loop_
_entity.id
_entity.type
_entity.pdbx_description
1 polymer ?
#
loop_
_entity_poly.entity_id
_entity_poly.type
_entity_poly.pdbx_seq_one_letter_code
_entity_poly.pdbx_strand_id
1 'polypeptide(L)' 'KEKDRIDEIRKLKQKREVLLFALQEAERRYDLARAADLRYGEIEEVENAIKGLEGSTDGNKDVNLMLTETV' A
#
# COMPACT_ATOMS: atom_id res chain seq x y z
N LYS A 1 9.24 -20.26 -8.75
CA LYS A 1 8.51 -18.98 -9.02
C LYS A 1 7.68 -18.47 -7.84
N GLU A 2 7.58 -19.21 -6.73
CA GLU A 2 6.89 -18.74 -5.51
C GLU A 2 7.79 -17.88 -4.60
N LYS A 3 9.11 -18.14 -4.61
CA LYS A 3 10.11 -17.37 -3.85
C LYS A 3 10.16 -15.89 -4.25
N ASP A 4 10.08 -15.56 -5.54
CA ASP A 4 10.05 -14.17 -6.01
C ASP A 4 8.86 -13.39 -5.46
N ARG A 5 7.67 -14.00 -5.45
CA ARG A 5 6.46 -13.34 -4.93
C ARG A 5 6.55 -13.03 -3.44
N ILE A 6 7.08 -13.97 -2.65
CA ILE A 6 7.29 -13.76 -1.21
C ILE A 6 8.32 -12.64 -0.98
N ASP A 7 9.36 -12.57 -1.80
CA ASP A 7 10.37 -11.52 -1.73
C ASP A 7 9.78 -10.14 -2.10
N GLU A 8 8.93 -10.07 -3.12
CA GLU A 8 8.19 -8.87 -3.51
C GLU A 8 7.25 -8.38 -2.40
N ILE A 9 6.46 -9.27 -1.80
CA ILE A 9 5.57 -8.93 -0.68
C ILE A 9 6.39 -8.40 0.50
N ARG A 10 7.55 -9.00 0.80
CA ARG A 10 8.45 -8.51 1.85
C ARG A 10 8.99 -7.12 1.54
N LYS A 11 9.43 -6.88 0.30
CA LYS A 11 9.90 -5.56 -0.16
C LYS A 11 8.82 -4.49 -0.06
N LEU A 12 7.60 -4.81 -0.48
CA LEU A 12 6.47 -3.88 -0.40
C LEU A 12 6.08 -3.58 1.05
N LYS A 13 6.09 -4.58 1.95
CA LYS A 13 5.87 -4.36 3.39
C LYS A 13 6.94 -3.46 4.00
N GLN A 14 8.22 -3.65 3.65
CA GLN A 14 9.28 -2.73 4.06
C GLN A 14 9.05 -1.32 3.51
N LYS A 15 8.69 -1.18 2.23
CA LYS A 15 8.41 0.13 1.62
C LYS A 15 7.25 0.84 2.33
N ARG A 16 6.20 0.11 2.70
CA ARG A 16 5.08 0.61 3.51
C ARG A 16 5.55 1.17 4.85
N GLU A 17 6.41 0.46 5.57
CA GLU A 17 6.95 0.94 6.84
C GLU A 17 7.78 2.22 6.68
N VAL A 18 8.60 2.31 5.62
CA VAL A 18 9.35 3.53 5.31
C VAL A 18 8.41 4.71 5.04
N LEU A 19 7.33 4.49 4.29
CA LEU A 19 6.33 5.52 4.00
C LEU A 19 5.55 5.94 5.24
N LEU A 20 5.21 5.01 6.12
CA LEU A 20 4.58 5.31 7.42
C LEU A 20 5.50 6.14 8.30
N PHE A 21 6.80 5.86 8.30
CA PHE A 21 7.77 6.68 9.02
C PHE A 21 7.86 8.09 8.43
N ALA A 22 7.88 8.21 7.10
CA ALA A 22 7.84 9.51 6.41
C ALA A 22 6.55 10.28 6.73
N LEU A 23 5.41 9.59 6.83
CA LEU A 23 4.13 10.16 7.24
C LEU A 23 4.22 10.70 8.67
N GLN A 24 4.74 9.92 9.61
CA GLN A 24 4.94 10.35 10.99
C GLN A 24 5.89 11.55 11.10
N GLU A 25 6.95 11.58 10.28
CA GLU A 25 7.85 12.73 10.21
C GLU A 25 7.14 13.98 9.66
N ALA A 26 6.33 13.83 8.62
CA ALA A 26 5.52 14.91 8.06
C ALA A 26 4.47 15.42 9.07
N GLU A 27 3.76 14.53 9.76
CA GLU A 27 2.84 14.86 10.85
C GLU A 27 3.55 15.60 11.98
N ARG A 28 4.76 15.15 12.36
CA ARG A 28 5.57 15.80 13.39
C ARG A 28 6.04 17.21 12.97
N ARG A 29 6.28 17.43 11.68
CA ARG A 29 6.62 18.74 11.12
C ARG A 29 5.41 19.63 10.87
N TYR A 30 4.19 19.16 11.19
CA TYR A 30 2.93 19.83 10.87
C TYR A 30 2.73 20.06 9.36
N ASP A 31 3.37 19.24 8.53
CA ASP A 31 3.23 19.27 7.09
C ASP A 31 2.05 18.40 6.66
N LEU A 32 0.85 18.96 6.81
CA LEU A 32 -0.41 18.27 6.53
C LEU A 32 -0.60 17.95 5.05
N ALA A 33 -0.04 18.77 4.15
CA ALA A 33 -0.07 18.52 2.71
C ALA A 33 0.74 17.26 2.39
N ARG A 34 1.99 17.21 2.85
CA ARG A 34 2.85 16.04 2.66
C ARG A 34 2.31 14.79 3.36
N ALA A 35 1.68 14.94 4.52
CA ALA A 35 1.04 13.84 5.21
C ALA A 35 -0.15 13.29 4.41
N ALA A 36 -0.96 14.15 3.80
CA ALA A 36 -2.06 13.73 2.93
C ALA A 36 -1.56 13.02 1.68
N ASP A 37 -0.53 13.56 1.00
CA ASP A 37 0.08 12.95 -0.18
C ASP A 37 0.65 11.56 0.13
N LEU A 38 1.33 11.42 1.27
CA LEU A 38 1.87 10.13 1.70
C LEU A 38 0.76 9.14 2.06
N ARG A 39 -0.27 9.59 2.79
CA ARG A 39 -1.34 8.72 3.29
C ARG A 39 -2.27 8.24 2.19
N TYR A 40 -2.70 9.12 1.29
CA TYR A 40 -3.68 8.82 0.24
C TYR A 40 -3.05 8.58 -1.14
N GLY A 41 -1.77 8.88 -1.31
CA GLY A 41 -1.01 8.52 -2.50
C GLY A 41 -0.18 7.26 -2.23
N GLU A 42 1.08 7.46 -1.82
CA GLU A 42 2.08 6.40 -1.82
C GLU A 42 1.74 5.22 -0.89
N ILE A 43 1.19 5.47 0.30
CA ILE A 43 0.80 4.40 1.24
C ILE A 43 -0.37 3.59 0.67
N GLU A 44 -1.36 4.25 0.09
CA GLU A 44 -2.54 3.61 -0.48
C GLU A 44 -2.15 2.73 -1.69
N GLU A 45 -1.27 3.22 -2.57
CA GLU A 45 -0.75 2.44 -3.69
C GLU A 45 0.01 1.19 -3.23
N VAL A 46 0.87 1.33 -2.21
CA VAL A 46 1.63 0.19 -1.68
C VAL A 46 0.71 -0.81 -0.99
N GLU A 47 -0.30 -0.37 -0.24
CA GLU A 47 -1.30 -1.28 0.35
C GLU A 47 -2.13 -2.01 -0.72
N ASN A 48 -2.52 -1.32 -1.79
CA ASN A 48 -3.23 -1.95 -2.91
C ASN A 48 -2.35 -2.96 -3.66
N ALA A 49 -1.06 -2.66 -3.86
CA ALA A 49 -0.12 -3.60 -4.45
C ALA A 49 0.07 -4.85 -3.56
N ILE A 50 0.20 -4.66 -2.24
CA ILE A 50 0.29 -5.77 -1.28
C ILE A 50 -0.98 -6.62 -1.33
N LYS A 51 -2.16 -5.98 -1.27
CA LYS A 51 -3.46 -6.68 -1.36
C LYS A 51 -3.64 -7.43 -2.67
N GLY A 52 -3.20 -6.87 -3.80
CA GLY A 52 -3.24 -7.55 -5.09
C GLY A 52 -2.35 -8.79 -5.14
N LEU A 53 -1.15 -8.70 -4.57
CA LEU A 53 -0.21 -9.82 -4.50
C LEU A 53 -0.65 -10.88 -3.47
N GLU A 54 -1.08 -10.48 -2.28
CA GLU A 54 -1.59 -11.38 -1.24
C GLU A 54 -2.93 -12.02 -1.65
N GLY A 55 -3.85 -11.25 -2.23
CA GLY A 55 -5.13 -11.72 -2.75
C GLY A 55 -5.02 -12.63 -3.98
N SER A 56 -3.98 -12.47 -4.79
CA SER A 56 -3.65 -13.44 -5.86
C SER A 56 -3.05 -14.75 -5.33
N THR A 57 -2.69 -14.80 -4.04
CA THR A 57 -2.11 -15.99 -3.38
C THR A 57 -3.18 -16.82 -2.66
N ASP A 58 -4.30 -16.20 -2.29
CA ASP A 58 -5.50 -16.87 -1.78
C ASP A 58 -6.43 -17.15 -2.98
N GLY A 59 -6.30 -18.33 -3.59
CA GLY A 59 -6.93 -18.68 -4.87
C GLY A 59 -8.47 -18.78 -4.90
N ASN A 60 -9.21 -17.92 -4.20
CA ASN A 60 -10.67 -17.86 -4.27
C ASN A 60 -11.18 -16.54 -3.68
N LYS A 61 -12.17 -15.90 -4.34
CA LYS A 61 -12.89 -14.66 -4.00
C LYS A 61 -12.45 -13.44 -4.81
N ASP A 62 -12.84 -13.48 -6.08
CA ASP A 62 -13.82 -12.53 -6.62
C ASP A 62 -14.47 -11.65 -5.52
N VAL A 63 -14.46 -10.32 -5.69
CA VAL A 63 -15.52 -9.36 -5.30
C VAL A 63 -15.00 -7.93 -5.00
N ASN A 64 -13.76 -7.68 -4.55
CA ASN A 64 -13.46 -6.37 -3.92
C ASN A 64 -12.67 -5.31 -4.73
N LEU A 65 -12.61 -5.38 -6.07
CA LEU A 65 -12.01 -4.29 -6.90
C LEU A 65 -13.06 -3.34 -7.50
N MET A 66 -14.30 -3.33 -7.01
CA MET A 66 -15.33 -2.36 -7.39
C MET A 66 -15.19 -1.02 -6.64
N LEU A 67 -14.07 -0.32 -6.79
CA LEU A 67 -13.94 1.08 -6.34
C LEU A 67 -13.40 2.00 -7.45
N THR A 68 -13.97 1.87 -8.65
CA THR A 68 -13.91 2.92 -9.66
C THR A 68 -15.30 3.16 -10.24
N GLU A 69 -16.17 3.82 -9.49
CA GLU A 69 -17.24 4.59 -10.12
C GLU A 69 -17.34 5.95 -9.42
N THR A 70 -16.88 6.95 -10.15
CA THR A 70 -16.89 8.37 -9.83
C THR A 70 -18.34 8.87 -9.87
N VAL A 71 -18.79 9.61 -8.86
CA VAL A 71 -20.00 10.45 -8.91
C VAL A 71 -19.65 11.92 -8.75
#